data_AF-A0A381E831-F1
#
_entry.id   AF-A0A381E831-F1
#
_cell.length_a   1.000
_cell.length_b   1.000
_cell.length_c   1.000
_cell.angle_alpha   90.00
_cell.angle_beta   90.00
_cell.angle_gamma   90.00
#
_symmetry.space_group_name_H-M   'P 1'
#
loop_
_entity.id
_entity.type
_entity.pdbx_description
1 polymer ?
#
loop_
_entity_poly.entity_id
_entity_poly.type
_entity_poly.pdbx_seq_one_letter_code
_entity_poly.pdbx_strand_id
1 'polypeptide(L)'
;MSTSTTAPAALFLPVHEDGRLWLRLELPAGSAELDQVYMSDPNDLPLPDLVIDIDVAALQRILSVFWEFRQHLYDLAIPLGMTSAEFGGKLKLARLRLCPYVDDRAILSACFTNEWSGTEYALDIGQYLPVAVDRNLACYLAQLQQSPA
;
A
#
# COMPACT_ATOMS: atom_id res chain seq x y z
N MET A 1 -17.77 17.90 14.04
CA MET A 1 -17.88 17.77 12.57
C MET A 1 -17.85 16.29 12.26
N SER A 2 -18.96 15.76 11.75
CA SER A 2 -19.07 14.34 11.41
C SER A 2 -18.45 14.12 10.03
N THR A 3 -17.23 13.60 9.97
CA THR A 3 -16.65 13.11 8.73
C THR A 3 -17.34 11.79 8.39
N SER A 4 -18.35 11.85 7.50
CA SER A 4 -18.82 10.65 6.82
C SER A 4 -17.62 10.10 6.06
N THR A 5 -17.04 9.02 6.58
CA THR A 5 -16.05 8.24 5.85
C THR A 5 -16.85 7.40 4.86
N THR A 6 -16.99 7.90 3.64
CA THR A 6 -17.48 7.06 2.53
C THR A 6 -16.45 5.94 2.35
N ALA A 7 -16.89 4.69 2.36
CA ALA A 7 -16.01 3.55 2.10
C ALA A 7 -15.29 3.75 0.75
N PRO A 8 -13.99 3.39 0.64
CA PRO A 8 -13.28 3.56 -0.61
C PRO A 8 -13.92 2.72 -1.72
N ALA A 9 -13.96 3.27 -2.93
CA ALA A 9 -14.52 2.57 -4.09
C ALA A 9 -13.55 1.47 -4.57
N ALA A 10 -12.24 1.70 -4.40
CA ALA A 10 -11.20 0.73 -4.69
C ALA A 10 -10.93 -0.18 -3.49
N LEU A 11 -10.66 -1.47 -3.76
CA LEU A 11 -10.31 -2.48 -2.76
C LEU A 11 -9.20 -3.37 -3.30
N PHE A 12 -8.35 -3.87 -2.40
CA PHE A 12 -7.38 -4.90 -2.75
C PHE A 12 -8.07 -6.22 -3.11
N LEU A 13 -7.67 -6.80 -4.23
CA LEU A 13 -8.14 -8.10 -4.70
C LEU A 13 -7.00 -9.13 -4.66
N PRO A 14 -7.27 -10.37 -4.23
CA PRO A 14 -6.28 -11.44 -4.31
C PRO A 14 -6.08 -11.88 -5.77
N VAL A 15 -4.82 -11.98 -6.20
CA VAL A 15 -4.43 -12.39 -7.55
C VAL A 15 -3.36 -13.48 -7.47
N HIS A 16 -3.53 -14.56 -8.24
CA HIS A 16 -2.57 -15.65 -8.33
C HIS A 16 -1.77 -15.56 -9.64
N GLU A 17 -0.47 -15.27 -9.53
CA GLU A 17 0.43 -15.12 -10.68
C GLU A 17 1.78 -15.77 -10.35
N ASP A 18 2.32 -16.55 -11.29
CA ASP A 18 3.62 -17.24 -11.17
C ASP A 18 3.79 -18.08 -9.89
N GLY A 19 2.70 -18.72 -9.45
CA GLY A 19 2.69 -19.55 -8.24
C GLY A 19 2.77 -18.75 -6.93
N ARG A 20 2.53 -17.44 -6.99
CA ARG A 20 2.49 -16.54 -5.83
C ARG A 20 1.11 -15.90 -5.71
N LEU A 21 0.74 -15.60 -4.47
CA LEU A 21 -0.44 -14.83 -4.14
C LEU A 21 -0.05 -13.37 -3.91
N TRP A 22 -0.71 -12.49 -4.64
CA TRP A 22 -0.56 -11.04 -4.56
C TRP A 22 -1.86 -10.41 -4.08
N LEU A 23 -1.76 -9.28 -3.38
CA LEU A 23 -2.86 -8.34 -3.24
C LEU A 23 -2.65 -7.22 -4.24
N ARG A 24 -3.55 -7.10 -5.21
CA ARG A 24 -3.53 -6.09 -6.26
C ARG A 24 -4.55 -5.00 -5.98
N LEU A 25 -4.12 -3.74 -6.08
CA LEU A 25 -4.97 -2.56 -6.11
C LEU A 25 -4.74 -1.84 -7.42
N GLU A 26 -5.82 -1.62 -8.18
CA GLU A 26 -5.79 -0.88 -9.44
C GLU A 26 -6.54 0.44 -9.24
N LEU A 27 -5.85 1.55 -9.50
CA LEU A 27 -6.38 2.91 -9.48
C LEU A 27 -6.30 3.46 -10.90
N PRO A 28 -7.38 3.37 -11.69
CA PRO A 28 -7.39 3.81 -13.08
C PRO A 28 -7.42 5.34 -13.19
N ALA A 29 -7.19 5.86 -14.40
CA ALA A 29 -7.33 7.28 -14.69
C ALA A 29 -8.68 7.84 -14.25
N GLY A 30 -8.64 8.93 -13.48
CA GLY A 30 -9.82 9.60 -12.92
C GLY A 30 -10.33 9.01 -11.60
N SER A 31 -9.63 8.04 -10.98
CA SER A 31 -9.95 7.57 -9.64
C SER A 31 -9.80 8.70 -8.61
N ALA A 32 -10.80 8.90 -7.75
CA ALA A 32 -10.74 9.90 -6.68
C ALA A 32 -9.69 9.57 -5.61
N GLU A 33 -9.25 8.31 -5.54
CA GLU A 33 -8.17 7.83 -4.70
C GLU A 33 -6.82 8.44 -5.09
N LEU A 34 -6.60 8.76 -6.36
CA LEU A 34 -5.36 9.37 -6.83
C LEU A 34 -5.20 10.81 -6.30
N ASP A 35 -6.30 11.51 -6.03
CA ASP A 35 -6.28 12.85 -5.41
C ASP A 35 -5.77 12.82 -3.95
N GLN A 36 -5.72 11.63 -3.33
CA GLN A 36 -5.23 11.44 -1.96
C GLN A 36 -3.72 11.20 -1.90
N VAL A 37 -3.05 11.08 -3.06
CA VAL A 37 -1.61 10.87 -3.12
C VAL A 37 -0.91 12.12 -2.62
N TYR A 38 -0.16 11.97 -1.53
CA TYR A 38 0.76 13.00 -1.07
C TYR A 38 1.95 13.11 -2.01
N MET A 39 2.34 14.34 -2.34
CA MET A 39 3.53 14.67 -3.11
C MET A 39 4.41 15.62 -2.29
N SER A 40 5.69 15.32 -2.16
CA SER A 40 6.62 16.22 -1.46
C SER A 40 6.83 17.56 -2.18
N ASP A 41 6.73 17.55 -3.51
CA ASP A 41 6.61 18.76 -4.35
C ASP A 41 5.25 18.71 -5.07
N PRO A 42 4.30 19.59 -4.72
CA PRO A 42 2.96 19.58 -5.32
C PRO A 42 2.92 20.05 -6.78
N ASN A 43 4.04 20.53 -7.33
CA ASN A 43 4.13 20.99 -8.73
C ASN A 43 4.79 19.96 -9.67
N ASP A 44 5.19 18.80 -9.14
CA ASP A 44 5.77 17.73 -9.98
C ASP A 44 4.68 17.01 -10.80
N LEU A 45 5.09 16.03 -11.59
CA LEU A 45 4.24 15.28 -12.50
C LEU A 45 3.06 14.62 -11.77
N PRO A 46 1.82 14.81 -12.27
CA PRO A 46 0.67 14.15 -11.69
C PRO A 46 0.80 12.63 -11.87
N LEU A 47 0.13 11.88 -11.00
CA LEU A 47 0.03 10.42 -11.09
C LEU A 47 -1.33 10.04 -11.71
N PRO A 48 -1.39 9.75 -13.02
CA PRO A 48 -2.66 9.54 -13.72
C PRO A 48 -3.28 8.19 -13.44
N ASP A 49 -2.49 7.15 -13.18
CA ASP A 49 -2.93 5.80 -12.89
C ASP A 49 -1.93 5.12 -11.96
N LEU A 50 -2.35 4.05 -11.28
CA LEU A 50 -1.46 3.29 -10.41
C LEU A 50 -1.94 1.84 -10.25
N VAL A 51 -1.03 0.90 -10.40
CA VAL A 51 -1.22 -0.50 -10.00
C VAL A 51 -0.22 -0.81 -8.90
N ILE A 52 -0.73 -1.36 -7.79
CA ILE A 52 0.06 -1.75 -6.62
C ILE A 52 -0.11 -3.26 -6.40
N ASP A 53 1.01 -3.97 -6.31
CA ASP A 53 1.08 -5.40 -6.04
C ASP A 53 1.88 -5.68 -4.77
N ILE A 54 1.21 -6.26 -3.77
CA ILE A 54 1.83 -6.67 -2.51
C ILE A 54 1.97 -8.19 -2.48
N ASP A 55 3.19 -8.70 -2.37
CA ASP A 55 3.45 -10.11 -2.11
C ASP A 55 2.90 -10.48 -0.72
N VAL A 56 1.88 -11.35 -0.69
CA VAL A 56 1.21 -11.74 0.57
C VAL A 56 2.16 -12.46 1.52
N ALA A 57 3.06 -13.30 1.00
CA ALA A 57 4.03 -14.01 1.83
C ALA A 57 5.12 -13.07 2.38
N ALA A 58 5.51 -12.03 1.62
CA ALA A 58 6.41 -11.00 2.13
C ALA A 58 5.72 -10.13 3.20
N LEU A 59 4.48 -9.69 2.97
CA LEU A 59 3.72 -8.89 3.92
C LEU A 59 3.48 -9.65 5.23
N GLN A 60 3.10 -10.93 5.17
CA GLN A 60 2.89 -11.74 6.36
C GLN A 60 4.15 -11.87 7.21
N ARG A 61 5.30 -12.12 6.58
CA ARG A 61 6.59 -12.21 7.29
C ARG A 61 6.96 -10.89 7.96
N ILE A 62 6.79 -9.77 7.25
CA ILE A 62 7.18 -8.47 7.80
C ILE A 62 6.25 -8.00 8.92
N LEU A 63 4.96 -8.35 8.88
CA LEU A 63 4.02 -8.01 9.95
C LEU A 63 4.42 -8.65 11.29
N SER A 64 4.92 -9.88 11.29
CA SER A 64 5.42 -10.52 12.52
C SER A 64 6.57 -9.73 13.14
N VAL A 65 7.56 -9.34 12.32
CA VAL A 65 8.70 -8.51 12.76
C VAL A 65 8.22 -7.15 13.24
N PHE A 66 7.32 -6.51 12.48
CA PHE A 66 6.77 -5.21 12.83
C PHE A 66 6.11 -5.22 14.21
N TRP A 67 5.24 -6.21 14.48
CA TRP A 67 4.52 -6.28 15.75
C TRP A 67 5.42 -6.65 16.93
N GLU A 68 6.47 -7.45 16.69
CA GLU A 68 7.47 -7.80 17.70
C GLU A 68 8.28 -6.57 18.13
N PHE A 69 8.72 -5.75 17.18
CA PHE A 69 9.64 -4.63 17.44
C PHE A 69 8.96 -3.25 17.44
N ARG A 70 7.63 -3.18 17.32
CA ARG A 70 6.87 -1.93 17.11
C ARG A 70 7.24 -0.79 18.07
N GLN A 71 7.55 -1.09 19.33
CA GLN A 71 7.88 -0.07 20.33
C GLN A 71 9.23 0.61 20.11
N HIS A 72 10.05 0.04 19.22
CA HIS A 72 11.41 0.48 18.93
C HIS A 72 11.58 0.94 17.47
N LEU A 73 10.55 0.76 16.64
CA LEU A 73 10.57 1.13 15.23
C LEU A 73 9.95 2.51 15.02
N TYR A 74 10.58 3.33 14.17
CA TYR A 74 9.92 4.49 13.59
C TYR A 74 9.01 4.06 12.43
N ASP A 75 9.54 3.23 11.55
CA ASP A 75 8.81 2.50 10.51
C ASP A 75 9.58 1.24 10.10
N LEU A 76 8.96 0.46 9.22
CA LEU A 76 9.56 -0.70 8.57
C LEU A 76 9.11 -0.71 7.11
N ALA A 77 10.02 -0.95 6.17
CA ALA A 77 9.69 -0.95 4.75
C ALA A 77 10.17 -2.20 4.02
N ILE A 78 9.37 -2.69 3.08
CA ILE A 78 9.73 -3.77 2.15
C ILE A 78 9.55 -3.32 0.70
N PRO A 79 10.20 -3.98 -0.27
CA PRO A 79 9.94 -3.72 -1.69
C PRO A 79 8.46 -3.91 -2.04
N LEU A 80 7.96 -3.08 -2.95
CA LEU A 80 6.58 -3.09 -3.42
C LEU A 80 6.53 -3.19 -4.94
N GLY A 81 5.66 -4.04 -5.47
CA GLY A 81 5.34 -4.02 -6.90
C GLY A 81 4.48 -2.79 -7.20
N MET A 82 4.93 -1.94 -8.12
CA MET A 82 4.22 -0.72 -8.46
C MET A 82 4.47 -0.34 -9.91
N THR A 83 3.41 -0.04 -10.64
CA THR A 83 3.48 0.41 -12.03
C THR A 83 2.45 1.49 -12.30
N SER A 84 2.73 2.32 -13.30
CA SER A 84 1.77 3.24 -13.92
C SER A 84 2.07 3.27 -15.40
N ALA A 85 1.04 3.14 -16.22
CA ALA A 85 1.16 3.11 -17.68
C ALA A 85 1.37 4.51 -18.26
N GLU A 86 0.77 5.53 -17.65
CA GLU A 86 0.74 6.89 -18.18
C GLU A 86 1.59 7.88 -17.38
N PHE A 87 2.24 7.46 -16.29
CA PHE A 87 3.09 8.35 -15.51
C PHE A 87 4.23 8.90 -16.37
N GLY A 88 4.29 10.23 -16.46
CA GLY A 88 5.28 10.93 -17.26
C GLY A 88 6.69 10.92 -16.66
N GLY A 89 6.87 10.38 -15.44
CA GLY A 89 8.16 10.31 -14.75
C GLY A 89 8.75 8.90 -14.71
N LYS A 90 9.69 8.67 -13.78
CA LYS A 90 10.28 7.34 -13.58
C LYS A 90 10.16 6.88 -12.14
N LEU A 91 9.38 5.83 -11.90
CA LEU A 91 9.18 5.25 -10.57
C LEU A 91 10.47 4.56 -10.09
N LYS A 92 10.93 4.91 -8.89
CA LYS A 92 12.05 4.26 -8.20
C LYS A 92 11.78 4.15 -6.71
N LEU A 93 12.46 3.22 -6.05
CA LEU A 93 12.33 2.97 -4.60
C LEU A 93 10.89 2.68 -4.16
N ALA A 94 10.12 1.99 -5.00
CA ALA A 94 8.78 1.54 -4.66
C ALA A 94 8.83 0.63 -3.42
N ARG A 95 8.20 1.09 -2.35
CA ARG A 95 8.26 0.48 -1.03
C ARG A 95 6.91 0.50 -0.34
N LEU A 96 6.62 -0.57 0.38
CA LEU A 96 5.51 -0.68 1.30
C LEU A 96 6.03 -0.33 2.69
N ARG A 97 5.54 0.75 3.27
CA ARG A 97 5.97 1.27 4.57
C ARG A 97 4.89 0.98 5.62
N LEU A 98 5.31 0.38 6.74
CA LEU A 98 4.53 0.13 7.95
C LEU A 98 4.99 1.10 9.04
N CYS A 99 4.08 1.95 9.50
CA CYS A 99 4.35 2.89 10.59
C CYS A 99 3.48 2.56 11.80
N PRO A 100 4.03 2.48 13.04
CA PRO A 100 3.21 2.33 14.24
C PRO A 100 2.20 3.46 14.37
N TYR A 101 0.98 3.12 14.75
CA TYR A 101 -0.10 4.07 15.03
C TYR A 101 -0.70 3.79 16.41
N VAL A 102 -1.61 4.66 16.84
CA VAL A 102 -2.31 4.49 18.13
C VAL A 102 -3.17 3.21 18.13
N ASP A 103 -3.52 2.75 19.34
CA ASP A 103 -4.45 1.63 19.55
C ASP A 103 -4.08 0.31 18.87
N ASP A 104 -2.79 -0.06 18.90
CA ASP A 104 -2.28 -1.31 18.31
C ASP A 104 -2.56 -1.42 16.79
N ARG A 105 -2.62 -0.29 16.10
CA ARG A 105 -2.75 -0.21 14.64
C ARG A 105 -1.45 0.22 13.98
N ALA A 106 -1.39 0.08 12.67
CA ALA A 106 -0.35 0.61 11.83
C ALA A 106 -0.94 1.37 10.64
N ILE A 107 -0.18 2.32 10.10
CA ILE A 107 -0.43 2.88 8.78
C ILE A 107 0.34 2.05 7.77
N LEU A 108 -0.32 1.69 6.67
CA LEU A 108 0.29 0.96 5.55
C LEU A 108 0.34 1.89 4.35
N SER A 109 1.52 2.41 4.02
CA SER A 109 1.68 3.35 2.92
C SER A 109 2.44 2.74 1.76
N ALA A 110 1.92 2.94 0.55
CA ALA A 110 2.68 2.73 -0.67
C ALA A 110 3.47 4.00 -0.97
N CYS A 111 4.79 3.89 -1.15
CA CYS A 111 5.65 5.03 -1.41
C CYS A 111 6.55 4.75 -2.62
N PHE A 112 6.82 5.79 -3.41
CA PHE A 112 7.86 5.75 -4.44
C PHE A 112 8.47 7.15 -4.62
N THR A 113 9.58 7.22 -5.33
CA THR A 113 10.23 8.46 -5.72
C THR A 113 10.21 8.57 -7.24
N ASN A 114 9.85 9.73 -7.77
CA ASN A 114 10.13 10.06 -9.16
C ASN A 114 11.64 10.30 -9.30
N GLU A 115 12.36 9.40 -9.97
CA GLU A 115 13.83 9.44 -10.06
C GLU A 115 14.34 10.74 -10.70
N TRP A 116 13.56 11.37 -11.57
CA TRP A 116 14.00 12.55 -12.32
C TRP A 116 13.94 13.84 -11.50
N SER A 117 12.92 14.00 -10.66
CA SER A 117 12.73 15.19 -9.82
C SER A 117 13.21 14.99 -8.38
N GLY A 118 13.26 13.74 -7.91
CA GLY A 118 13.46 13.40 -6.51
C GLY A 118 12.18 13.52 -5.65
N THR A 119 11.04 13.85 -6.24
CA THR A 119 9.76 13.97 -5.51
C THR A 119 9.33 12.63 -4.95
N GLU A 120 8.97 12.62 -3.68
CA GLU A 120 8.38 11.46 -3.02
C GLU A 120 6.86 11.51 -3.12
N TYR A 121 6.28 10.37 -3.48
CA TYR A 121 4.86 10.12 -3.56
C TYR A 121 4.49 9.10 -2.49
N ALA A 122 3.39 9.33 -1.78
CA ALA A 122 2.89 8.41 -0.77
C ALA A 122 1.37 8.35 -0.76
N LEU A 123 0.82 7.14 -0.61
CA LEU A 123 -0.60 6.89 -0.44
C LEU A 123 -0.81 5.97 0.76
N ASP A 124 -1.71 6.33 1.69
CA ASP A 124 -2.18 5.38 2.69
C ASP A 124 -3.11 4.38 2.00
N ILE A 125 -2.62 3.15 1.88
CA ILE A 125 -3.31 2.06 1.21
C ILE A 125 -3.96 1.10 2.20
N GLY A 126 -3.75 1.29 3.51
CA GLY A 126 -4.38 0.46 4.55
C GLY A 126 -5.91 0.53 4.51
N GLN A 127 -6.45 1.67 4.08
CA GLN A 127 -7.89 1.88 3.92
C GLN A 127 -8.55 1.01 2.83
N TYR A 128 -7.78 0.51 1.85
CA TYR A 128 -8.29 -0.33 0.76
C TYR A 128 -8.28 -1.82 1.10
N LEU A 129 -7.82 -2.20 2.30
CA LEU A 129 -7.87 -3.57 2.78
C LEU A 129 -9.25 -3.87 3.40
N PRO A 130 -9.75 -5.11 3.31
CA PRO A 130 -11.03 -5.50 3.92
C PRO A 130 -10.97 -5.59 5.45
N VAL A 131 -9.77 -5.48 6.04
CA VAL A 131 -9.54 -5.51 7.48
C VAL A 131 -8.59 -4.37 7.87
N ALA A 132 -8.71 -3.89 9.11
CA ALA A 132 -7.78 -2.91 9.64
C ALA A 132 -6.34 -3.46 9.66
N VAL A 133 -5.36 -2.55 9.53
CA VAL A 133 -3.93 -2.87 9.64
C VAL A 133 -3.54 -2.99 11.12
N ASP A 134 -4.10 -4.01 11.77
CA ASP A 134 -3.80 -4.41 13.13
C ASP A 134 -3.34 -5.88 13.15
N ARG A 135 -3.40 -6.53 14.32
CA ARG A 135 -3.04 -7.96 14.44
C ARG A 135 -3.94 -8.89 13.62
N ASN A 136 -5.14 -8.48 13.23
CA ASN A 136 -6.07 -9.27 12.42
C ASN A 136 -5.63 -9.36 10.95
N LEU A 137 -4.84 -8.41 10.46
CA LEU A 137 -4.33 -8.46 9.09
C LEU A 137 -3.52 -9.74 8.85
N ALA A 138 -2.70 -10.17 9.81
CA ALA A 138 -1.94 -11.41 9.69
C ALA A 138 -2.85 -12.65 9.56
N CYS A 139 -3.98 -12.68 10.28
CA CYS A 139 -4.97 -13.76 10.18
C CYS A 139 -5.67 -13.75 8.82
N TYR A 140 -6.05 -12.59 8.31
CA TYR A 140 -6.64 -12.44 6.99
C TYR A 140 -5.70 -12.96 5.88
N LEU A 141 -4.43 -12.55 5.91
CA LEU A 141 -3.43 -13.00 4.92
C LEU A 141 -3.23 -14.52 4.95
N ALA A 142 -3.21 -15.13 6.15
CA ALA A 142 -3.10 -16.58 6.31
C ALA A 142 -4.33 -17.33 5.73
N GLN A 143 -5.53 -16.77 5.87
CA GLN A 143 -6.75 -17.35 5.29
C GLN A 143 -6.75 -17.28 3.77
N LEU A 144 -6.29 -16.16 3.18
CA LEU A 144 -6.17 -16.03 1.73
C LEU A 144 -5.24 -17.10 1.13
N GLN A 145 -4.11 -17.37 1.79
CA GLN A 145 -3.16 -18.39 1.32
C GLN A 145 -3.71 -19.83 1.36
N GLN A 146 -4.75 -20.07 2.16
CA GLN A 146 -5.40 -21.39 2.28
C GLN A 146 -6.59 -21.55 1.33
N SER A 147 -7.03 -20.46 0.71
CA SER A 147 -8.17 -20.48 -0.21
C SER A 147 -7.68 -20.94 -1.59
N PRO A 148 -8.24 -22.02 -2.18
CA PRO A 148 -7.87 -22.43 -3.52
C PRO A 148 -8.27 -21.34 -4.53
N ALA A 149 -7.39 -21.11 -5.50
CA ALA A 149 -7.62 -20.22 -6.65
C ALA A 149 -8.79 -20.69 -7.53
#